data_AF-A0A8D3B7B8-F1
#
_entry.id   AF-A0A8D3B7B8-F1
#
_cell.length_a   1.000
_cell.length_b   1.000
_cell.length_c   1.000
_cell.angle_alpha   90.00
_cell.angle_beta   90.00
_cell.angle_gamma   90.00
#
_symmetry.space_group_name_H-M   'P 1'
#
loop_
_entity.id
_entity.type
_entity.pdbx_description
1 polymer ?
#
loop_
_entity_poly.entity_id
_entity_poly.type
_entity_poly.pdbx_seq_one_letter_code
_entity_poly.pdbx_strand_id
1 'polypeptide(L)'
;MFSFVLTGEDGSRRFGYCRRLLPSGKGKRLPEVYCIVSHLGCFNLFSKVLDEVERRRALSPALVQPFMRAIMEAQFPAPGRTITIKTFLPGSGTEAMELCRPADSRLEHVDFECLFSCLSLRLLLRVFGSLLLERRVIFTADKLSTLSQCCHAVVALLYPFVWQHTYIPVLPSAMLDIVCTPTPFIVGLLSSCLPQLTELPLEEVLVVDLGNSRFLRQLDDEDSILPSKLQSALENVLERRRELANERGGDTPSDSGQLSAVVPEAFVRFFVELVGHYPLFIVGEREDGYSSSSSSPGPCSFQREGFRKAIPSKAVRRFLEVFMETQMFGWFIQERELHRRALKGLFEVRVQEYLDSIHENEHRRVNRFLKGLGNKMKFLSKK
;
A
#
# COMPACT_ATOMS: atom_id res chain seq x y z
N MET A 1 -9.87 -15.13 -5.26
CA MET A 1 -8.40 -15.11 -5.38
C MET A 1 -7.80 -14.56 -4.10
N PHE A 2 -6.58 -14.95 -3.73
CA PHE A 2 -5.82 -14.32 -2.66
C PHE A 2 -4.36 -14.20 -3.10
N SER A 3 -3.57 -13.38 -2.41
CA SER A 3 -2.13 -13.32 -2.64
C SER A 3 -1.34 -13.41 -1.34
N PHE A 4 -0.23 -14.16 -1.40
CA PHE A 4 0.77 -14.18 -0.33
C PHE A 4 2.04 -13.48 -0.79
N VAL A 5 2.93 -13.15 0.16
CA VAL A 5 4.22 -12.53 -0.12
C VAL A 5 5.32 -13.44 0.39
N LEU A 6 6.35 -13.63 -0.44
CA LEU A 6 7.61 -14.24 -0.06
C LEU A 6 8.67 -13.14 0.00
N THR A 7 9.42 -13.11 1.09
CA THR A 7 10.51 -12.16 1.29
C THR A 7 11.83 -12.88 1.08
N GLY A 8 12.68 -12.37 0.17
CA GLY A 8 14.03 -12.86 -0.05
C GLY A 8 14.99 -12.42 1.06
N GLU A 9 16.18 -13.02 1.07
CA GLU A 9 17.25 -12.67 2.03
C GLU A 9 17.71 -11.21 1.91
N ASP A 10 17.59 -10.63 0.72
CA ASP A 10 17.86 -9.22 0.41
C ASP A 10 16.70 -8.27 0.74
N GLY A 11 15.61 -8.78 1.34
CA GLY A 11 14.39 -8.03 1.60
C GLY A 11 13.49 -7.84 0.39
N SER A 12 13.87 -8.34 -0.80
CA SER A 12 13.04 -8.26 -2.00
C SER A 12 11.76 -9.07 -1.83
N ARG A 13 10.65 -8.57 -2.40
CA ARG A 13 9.33 -9.20 -2.29
C ARG A 13 8.94 -9.89 -3.60
N ARG A 14 8.42 -11.11 -3.48
CA ARG A 14 7.70 -11.83 -4.53
C ARG A 14 6.25 -12.03 -4.11
N PHE A 15 5.33 -11.88 -5.05
CA PHE A 15 3.91 -12.04 -4.84
C PHE A 15 3.46 -13.38 -5.42
N GLY A 16 2.80 -14.21 -4.60
CA GLY A 16 2.17 -15.45 -5.01
C GLY A 16 0.68 -15.25 -5.23
N TYR A 17 0.23 -15.21 -6.48
CA TYR A 17 -1.16 -15.03 -6.89
C TYR A 17 -1.88 -16.36 -6.93
N CYS A 18 -2.87 -16.57 -6.06
CA CYS A 18 -3.50 -17.87 -5.87
C CYS A 18 -4.96 -17.90 -6.28
N ARG A 19 -5.30 -18.84 -7.14
CA ARG A 19 -6.67 -19.27 -7.43
C ARG A 19 -6.92 -20.63 -6.80
N ARG A 20 -7.73 -20.64 -5.73
CA ARG A 20 -8.18 -21.87 -5.08
C ARG A 20 -9.46 -22.35 -5.75
N LEU A 21 -9.46 -23.60 -6.18
CA LEU A 21 -10.56 -24.27 -6.85
C LEU A 21 -11.00 -25.47 -6.01
N LEU A 22 -12.29 -25.76 -6.00
CA LEU A 22 -12.78 -27.06 -5.55
C LEU A 22 -13.08 -27.87 -6.81
N PRO A 23 -12.43 -29.02 -7.03
CA PRO A 23 -12.70 -29.87 -8.19
C PRO A 23 -14.20 -30.24 -8.33
N SER A 24 -14.64 -30.75 -9.47
CA SER A 24 -16.01 -31.28 -9.70
C SER A 24 -16.14 -32.77 -9.31
N GLY A 25 -17.31 -33.21 -8.83
CA GLY A 25 -17.50 -34.52 -8.17
C GLY A 25 -18.26 -34.49 -6.83
N LYS A 26 -18.51 -35.67 -6.24
CA LYS A 26 -19.28 -35.84 -4.99
C LYS A 26 -18.36 -36.07 -3.78
N GLY A 27 -18.76 -35.61 -2.60
CA GLY A 27 -18.06 -35.86 -1.33
C GLY A 27 -16.93 -34.88 -0.99
N LYS A 28 -16.24 -35.16 0.13
CA LYS A 28 -15.11 -34.37 0.64
C LYS A 28 -13.92 -34.49 -0.31
N ARG A 29 -13.42 -33.35 -0.78
CA ARG A 29 -12.31 -33.28 -1.74
C ARG A 29 -11.35 -32.19 -1.34
N LEU A 30 -10.07 -32.42 -1.62
CA LEU A 30 -9.04 -31.43 -1.38
C LEU A 30 -9.17 -30.32 -2.44
N PRO A 31 -9.02 -29.05 -2.04
CA PRO A 31 -8.98 -27.96 -3.01
C PRO A 31 -7.70 -28.05 -3.85
N GLU A 32 -7.82 -27.75 -5.14
CA GLU A 32 -6.69 -27.50 -6.03
C GLU A 32 -6.32 -26.02 -5.96
N VAL A 33 -5.05 -25.67 -6.12
CA VAL A 33 -4.60 -24.27 -6.16
C VAL A 33 -3.67 -24.06 -7.33
N TYR A 34 -4.00 -23.08 -8.18
CA TYR A 34 -3.10 -22.55 -9.19
C TYR A 34 -2.43 -21.29 -8.64
N CYS A 35 -1.11 -21.25 -8.70
CA CYS A 35 -0.31 -20.15 -8.18
C CYS A 35 0.65 -19.62 -9.24
N ILE A 36 0.67 -18.30 -9.44
CA ILE A 36 1.70 -17.60 -10.20
C ILE A 36 2.56 -16.83 -9.20
N VAL A 37 3.87 -17.07 -9.20
CA VAL A 37 4.82 -16.32 -8.37
C VAL A 37 5.55 -15.31 -9.25
N SER A 38 5.55 -14.04 -8.87
CA SER A 38 6.21 -12.97 -9.63
C SER A 38 6.80 -11.90 -8.72
N HIS A 39 7.90 -11.30 -9.16
CA HIS A 39 8.42 -10.05 -8.59
C HIS A 39 7.56 -8.83 -8.95
N LEU A 40 6.69 -8.98 -9.95
CA LEU A 40 5.88 -7.88 -10.46
C LEU A 40 4.55 -7.80 -9.74
N GLY A 41 4.23 -6.60 -9.29
CA GLY A 41 2.97 -6.31 -8.66
C GLY A 41 1.84 -6.08 -9.67
N CYS A 42 1.43 -7.09 -10.43
CA CYS A 42 0.44 -6.94 -11.52
C CYS A 42 -0.81 -7.80 -11.26
N PHE A 43 -1.58 -7.47 -10.22
CA PHE A 43 -2.71 -8.29 -9.77
C PHE A 43 -3.73 -8.51 -10.88
N ASN A 44 -4.13 -7.44 -11.59
CA ASN A 44 -5.17 -7.52 -12.59
C ASN A 44 -4.75 -8.43 -13.75
N LEU A 45 -3.49 -8.32 -14.17
CA LEU A 45 -2.90 -9.19 -15.19
C LEU A 45 -2.92 -10.65 -14.74
N PHE A 46 -2.38 -10.96 -13.56
CA PHE A 46 -2.29 -12.34 -13.10
C PHE A 46 -3.66 -12.92 -12.70
N SER A 47 -4.59 -12.09 -12.21
CA SER A 47 -5.97 -12.50 -11.97
C SER A 47 -6.63 -12.93 -13.27
N LYS A 48 -6.54 -12.13 -14.34
CA LYS A 48 -7.08 -12.49 -15.66
C LYS A 48 -6.50 -13.81 -16.17
N VAL A 49 -5.18 -14.02 -16.02
CA VAL A 49 -4.55 -15.30 -16.38
C VAL A 49 -5.14 -16.45 -15.56
N LEU A 50 -5.30 -16.27 -14.25
CA LEU A 50 -5.85 -17.31 -13.35
C LEU A 50 -7.35 -17.56 -13.56
N ASP A 51 -8.13 -16.54 -13.91
CA ASP A 51 -9.54 -16.66 -14.32
C ASP A 51 -9.64 -17.57 -15.55
N GLU A 52 -8.75 -17.37 -16.53
CA GLU A 52 -8.68 -18.18 -17.73
C GLU A 52 -8.18 -19.61 -17.46
N VAL A 53 -7.24 -19.78 -16.53
CA VAL A 53 -6.82 -21.12 -16.05
C VAL A 53 -8.01 -21.86 -15.43
N GLU A 54 -8.79 -21.22 -14.56
CA GLU A 54 -9.98 -21.81 -13.94
C GLU A 54 -11.01 -22.22 -15.00
N ARG A 55 -11.29 -21.34 -15.98
CA ARG A 55 -12.20 -21.62 -17.08
C ARG A 55 -11.76 -22.84 -17.90
N ARG A 56 -10.48 -22.91 -18.29
CA ARG A 56 -9.93 -24.05 -19.05
C ARG A 56 -9.90 -25.33 -18.23
N ARG A 57 -9.56 -25.24 -16.94
CA ARG A 57 -9.55 -26.38 -16.00
C ARG A 57 -10.93 -27.01 -15.83
N ALA A 58 -11.99 -26.20 -15.85
CA ALA A 58 -13.37 -26.65 -15.79
C ALA A 58 -13.76 -27.50 -17.02
N LEU A 59 -13.17 -27.22 -18.19
CA LEU A 59 -13.36 -28.01 -19.42
C LEU A 59 -12.51 -29.29 -19.41
N SER A 60 -11.19 -29.14 -19.21
CA SER A 60 -10.27 -30.27 -19.07
C SER A 60 -8.93 -29.81 -18.47
N PRO A 61 -8.37 -30.54 -17.48
CA PRO A 61 -7.04 -30.24 -16.92
C PRO A 61 -5.94 -30.13 -17.99
N ALA A 62 -6.04 -30.90 -19.08
CA ALA A 62 -5.05 -30.94 -20.14
C ALA A 62 -4.94 -29.61 -20.92
N LEU A 63 -5.96 -28.74 -20.84
CA LEU A 63 -5.99 -27.46 -21.54
C LEU A 63 -5.20 -26.35 -20.83
N VAL A 64 -4.87 -26.55 -19.55
CA VAL A 64 -4.15 -25.54 -18.75
C VAL A 64 -2.68 -25.45 -19.17
N GLN A 65 -2.02 -26.59 -19.39
CA GLN A 65 -0.58 -26.64 -19.71
C GLN A 65 -0.23 -25.91 -21.03
N PRO A 66 -0.93 -26.14 -22.16
CA PRO A 66 -0.67 -25.40 -23.40
C PRO A 66 -0.95 -23.90 -23.26
N PHE A 67 -1.99 -23.53 -22.50
CA PHE A 67 -2.30 -22.13 -22.23
C PHE A 67 -1.16 -21.45 -21.46
N MET A 68 -0.74 -22.05 -20.34
CA MET A 68 0.35 -21.49 -19.53
C MET A 68 1.66 -21.39 -20.31
N ARG A 69 1.96 -22.36 -21.17
CA ARG A 69 3.11 -22.28 -22.08
C ARG A 69 3.03 -21.07 -23.00
N ALA A 70 1.89 -20.82 -23.63
CA ALA A 70 1.69 -19.64 -24.48
C ALA A 70 1.86 -18.32 -23.69
N ILE A 71 1.41 -18.26 -22.43
CA ILE A 71 1.64 -17.10 -21.55
C ILE A 71 3.13 -16.90 -21.28
N MET A 72 3.88 -17.98 -21.01
CA MET A 72 5.31 -17.93 -20.71
C MET A 72 6.17 -17.61 -21.93
N GLU A 73 5.75 -18.02 -23.13
CA GLU A 73 6.43 -17.73 -24.40
C GLU A 73 6.12 -16.33 -24.94
N ALA A 74 4.99 -15.73 -24.54
CA ALA A 74 4.64 -14.37 -24.92
C ALA A 74 5.62 -13.35 -24.31
N GLN A 75 5.94 -12.30 -25.07
CA GLN A 75 6.70 -11.17 -24.53
C GLN A 75 5.92 -10.53 -23.39
N PHE A 76 6.50 -10.45 -22.20
CA PHE A 76 5.84 -9.83 -21.06
C PHE A 76 5.59 -8.33 -21.34
N PRO A 77 4.42 -7.76 -21.01
CA PRO A 77 4.12 -6.37 -21.34
C PRO A 77 5.08 -5.40 -20.65
N ALA A 78 5.56 -4.40 -21.38
CA ALA A 78 6.29 -3.27 -20.80
C ALA A 78 5.33 -2.40 -19.94
N PRO A 79 5.83 -1.62 -18.96
CA PRO A 79 4.97 -0.76 -18.14
C PRO A 79 4.07 0.15 -18.99
N GLY A 80 2.77 0.16 -18.69
CA GLY A 80 1.76 0.92 -19.42
C GLY A 80 1.37 0.35 -20.79
N ARG A 81 1.82 -0.87 -21.13
CA ARG A 81 1.54 -1.51 -22.42
C ARG A 81 0.63 -2.73 -22.25
N THR A 82 -0.13 -2.98 -23.30
CA THR A 82 -0.99 -4.16 -23.44
C THR A 82 -0.42 -5.08 -24.52
N ILE A 83 -0.44 -6.38 -24.26
CA ILE A 83 -0.18 -7.42 -25.25
C ILE A 83 -1.44 -8.23 -25.48
N THR A 84 -1.57 -8.80 -26.68
CA THR A 84 -2.64 -9.73 -27.01
C THR A 84 -2.06 -11.12 -27.21
N ILE A 85 -2.53 -12.08 -26.43
CA ILE A 85 -2.09 -13.48 -26.51
C ILE A 85 -3.21 -14.28 -27.16
N LYS A 86 -2.89 -14.94 -28.28
CA LYS A 86 -3.80 -15.83 -29.00
C LYS A 86 -3.55 -17.27 -28.58
N THR A 87 -4.60 -17.96 -28.17
CA THR A 87 -4.53 -19.35 -27.73
C THR A 87 -5.67 -20.14 -28.32
N PHE A 88 -5.44 -21.41 -28.64
CA PHE A 88 -6.48 -22.28 -29.14
C PHE A 88 -7.25 -22.90 -27.97
N LEU A 89 -8.57 -23.01 -28.10
CA LEU A 89 -9.45 -23.76 -27.23
C LEU A 89 -10.34 -24.70 -28.08
N PRO A 90 -10.34 -26.01 -27.83
CA PRO A 90 -11.23 -26.93 -28.52
C PRO A 90 -12.70 -26.51 -28.36
N GLY A 91 -13.44 -26.47 -29.47
CA GLY A 91 -14.85 -26.04 -29.51
C GLY A 91 -15.05 -24.54 -29.77
N SER A 92 -14.17 -23.67 -29.26
CA SER A 92 -14.24 -22.21 -29.49
C SER A 92 -13.30 -21.71 -30.60
N GLY A 93 -12.27 -22.48 -30.97
CA GLY A 93 -11.26 -22.07 -31.93
C GLY A 93 -10.17 -21.20 -31.31
N THR A 94 -9.66 -20.21 -32.06
CA THR A 94 -8.62 -19.28 -31.58
C THR A 94 -9.24 -18.14 -30.80
N GLU A 95 -8.93 -18.07 -29.51
CA GLU A 95 -9.35 -16.99 -28.61
C GLU A 95 -8.17 -16.04 -28.33
N ALA A 96 -8.47 -14.75 -28.16
CA ALA A 96 -7.48 -13.73 -27.84
C ALA A 96 -7.73 -13.17 -26.44
N MET A 97 -6.68 -13.05 -25.64
CA MET A 97 -6.71 -12.44 -24.31
C MET A 97 -5.77 -11.25 -24.26
N GLU A 98 -6.24 -10.12 -23.72
CA GLU A 98 -5.44 -8.93 -23.51
C GLU A 98 -4.88 -8.87 -22.09
N LEU A 99 -3.56 -8.73 -22.00
CA LEU A 99 -2.83 -8.55 -20.75
C LEU A 99 -2.17 -7.17 -20.75
N CYS A 100 -2.59 -6.32 -19.81
CA CYS A 100 -2.02 -4.99 -19.62
C CYS A 100 -1.12 -4.98 -18.39
N ARG A 101 0.11 -4.47 -18.54
CA ARG A 101 0.93 -4.10 -17.39
C ARG A 101 0.67 -2.63 -17.08
N PRO A 102 0.29 -2.29 -15.84
CA PRO A 102 0.09 -0.90 -15.44
C PRO A 102 1.39 -0.11 -15.53
N ALA A 103 1.27 1.20 -15.76
CA ALA A 103 2.43 2.11 -15.73
C ALA A 103 2.96 2.28 -14.29
N ASP A 104 2.06 2.27 -13.31
CA ASP A 104 2.35 2.34 -11.88
C ASP A 104 1.70 1.13 -11.18
N SER A 105 2.51 0.29 -10.55
CA SER A 105 2.07 -0.96 -9.92
C SER A 105 1.73 -0.82 -8.43
N ARG A 106 1.91 0.36 -7.83
CA ARG A 106 1.75 0.56 -6.37
C ARG A 106 0.38 0.15 -5.84
N LEU A 107 -0.68 0.33 -6.64
CA LEU A 107 -2.06 0.09 -6.22
C LEU A 107 -2.69 -1.15 -6.86
N GLU A 108 -1.93 -1.96 -7.61
CA GLU A 108 -2.50 -3.11 -8.31
C GLU A 108 -3.06 -4.17 -7.38
N HIS A 109 -2.42 -4.39 -6.23
CA HIS A 109 -2.91 -5.35 -5.22
C HIS A 109 -3.94 -4.77 -4.26
N VAL A 110 -4.34 -3.52 -4.48
CA VAL A 110 -5.02 -2.74 -3.46
C VAL A 110 -6.49 -2.65 -3.78
N ASP A 111 -7.29 -3.24 -2.90
CA ASP A 111 -8.74 -3.15 -2.91
C ASP A 111 -9.19 -2.39 -1.66
N PHE A 112 -9.42 -1.08 -1.82
CA PHE A 112 -9.89 -0.24 -0.73
C PHE A 112 -11.35 -0.52 -0.37
N GLU A 113 -12.19 -1.02 -1.28
CA GLU A 113 -13.58 -1.37 -0.94
C GLU A 113 -13.62 -2.57 0.01
N CYS A 114 -12.75 -3.57 -0.19
CA CYS A 114 -12.55 -4.64 0.78
C CYS A 114 -12.12 -4.09 2.15
N LEU A 115 -11.18 -3.14 2.18
CA LEU A 115 -10.70 -2.56 3.44
C LEU A 115 -11.83 -1.82 4.19
N PHE A 116 -12.56 -0.94 3.50
CA PHE A 116 -13.62 -0.12 4.11
C PHE A 116 -14.91 -0.92 4.41
N SER A 117 -15.08 -2.10 3.83
CA SER A 117 -16.16 -3.02 4.22
C SER A 117 -15.80 -3.86 5.46
N CYS A 118 -14.50 -4.07 5.73
CA CYS A 118 -14.04 -4.86 6.87
C CYS A 118 -13.70 -4.01 8.10
N LEU A 119 -13.30 -2.75 7.93
CA LEU A 119 -12.91 -1.87 9.03
C LEU A 119 -13.68 -0.56 9.01
N SER A 120 -14.24 -0.21 10.17
CA SER A 120 -14.68 1.16 10.43
C SER A 120 -13.53 2.16 10.28
N LEU A 121 -13.85 3.38 9.86
CA LEU A 121 -12.85 4.43 9.65
C LEU A 121 -12.05 4.72 10.92
N ARG A 122 -12.71 4.74 12.08
CA ARG A 122 -12.05 4.92 13.38
C ARG A 122 -10.99 3.85 13.65
N LEU A 123 -11.33 2.57 13.45
CA LEU A 123 -10.36 1.49 13.64
C LEU A 123 -9.25 1.51 12.60
N LEU A 124 -9.57 1.84 11.35
CA LEU A 124 -8.55 2.01 10.30
C LEU A 124 -7.51 3.07 10.70
N LEU A 125 -7.93 4.21 11.23
CA LEU A 125 -7.01 5.28 11.64
C LEU A 125 -6.14 4.88 12.83
N ARG A 126 -6.68 4.11 13.77
CA ARG A 126 -5.91 3.53 14.89
C ARG A 126 -4.87 2.51 14.43
N VAL A 127 -5.25 1.64 13.50
CA VAL A 127 -4.34 0.69 12.85
C VAL A 127 -3.27 1.45 12.08
N PHE A 128 -3.65 2.44 11.28
CA PHE A 128 -2.72 3.28 10.53
C PHE A 128 -1.71 3.97 11.46
N GLY A 129 -2.16 4.61 12.55
CA GLY A 129 -1.27 5.19 13.55
C GLY A 129 -0.30 4.16 14.16
N SER A 130 -0.80 2.97 14.49
CA SER A 130 0.04 1.87 15.00
C SER A 130 1.11 1.44 14.01
N LEU A 131 0.78 1.36 12.73
CA LEU A 131 1.75 1.05 11.66
C LEU A 131 2.77 2.17 11.47
N LEU A 132 2.37 3.44 11.58
CA LEU A 132 3.32 4.55 11.54
C LEU A 132 4.36 4.47 12.66
N LEU A 133 4.02 3.88 13.80
CA LEU A 133 4.98 3.64 14.90
C LEU A 133 5.66 2.26 14.81
N GLU A 134 5.59 1.59 13.65
CA GLU A 134 6.17 0.26 13.41
C GLU A 134 5.76 -0.77 14.47
N ARG A 135 4.48 -0.80 14.84
CA ARG A 135 3.98 -1.81 15.79
C ARG A 135 3.78 -3.17 15.16
N ARG A 136 3.68 -4.18 16.02
CA ARG A 136 3.33 -5.58 15.69
C ARG A 136 1.82 -5.69 15.50
N VAL A 137 1.36 -5.92 14.28
CA VAL A 137 -0.07 -5.96 13.93
C VAL A 137 -0.44 -7.30 13.29
N ILE A 138 -1.44 -7.98 13.87
CA ILE A 138 -2.06 -9.19 13.31
C ILE A 138 -3.48 -8.83 12.84
N PHE A 139 -3.76 -9.07 11.56
CA PHE A 139 -5.12 -9.06 11.01
C PHE A 139 -5.69 -10.46 11.01
N THR A 140 -6.96 -10.61 11.37
CA THR A 140 -7.65 -11.90 11.42
C THR A 140 -8.94 -11.87 10.62
N ALA A 141 -9.19 -12.92 9.84
CA ALA A 141 -10.41 -13.10 9.06
C ALA A 141 -10.61 -14.58 8.66
N ASP A 142 -11.84 -14.95 8.29
CA ASP A 142 -12.16 -16.32 7.89
C ASP A 142 -11.72 -16.65 6.46
N LYS A 143 -11.45 -15.62 5.65
CA LYS A 143 -11.14 -15.75 4.21
C LYS A 143 -9.74 -15.22 3.92
N LEU A 144 -8.95 -16.04 3.21
CA LEU A 144 -7.62 -15.66 2.72
C LEU A 144 -7.65 -14.42 1.81
N SER A 145 -8.70 -14.28 0.99
CA SER A 145 -8.87 -13.11 0.12
C SER A 145 -8.95 -11.82 0.95
N THR A 146 -9.84 -11.79 1.94
CA THR A 146 -10.04 -10.65 2.85
C THR A 146 -8.75 -10.28 3.58
N LEU A 147 -8.04 -11.27 4.14
CA LEU A 147 -6.73 -11.06 4.78
C LEU A 147 -5.75 -10.38 3.83
N SER A 148 -5.52 -11.00 2.66
CA SER A 148 -4.55 -10.47 1.70
C SER A 148 -4.92 -9.07 1.21
N GLN A 149 -6.17 -8.85 0.81
CA GLN A 149 -6.66 -7.56 0.31
C GLN A 149 -6.54 -6.45 1.36
N CYS A 150 -6.97 -6.70 2.59
CA CYS A 150 -6.88 -5.70 3.66
C CYS A 150 -5.42 -5.41 4.03
N CYS A 151 -4.56 -6.43 4.11
CA CYS A 151 -3.13 -6.26 4.38
C CYS A 151 -2.43 -5.41 3.31
N HIS A 152 -2.66 -5.70 2.02
CA HIS A 152 -2.08 -4.90 0.93
C HIS A 152 -2.62 -3.47 0.95
N ALA A 153 -3.91 -3.30 1.22
CA ALA A 153 -4.53 -1.99 1.28
C ALA A 153 -3.94 -1.13 2.41
N VAL A 154 -3.81 -1.65 3.64
CA VAL A 154 -3.21 -0.86 4.74
C VAL A 154 -1.75 -0.52 4.51
N VAL A 155 -0.97 -1.42 3.89
CA VAL A 155 0.43 -1.14 3.52
C VAL A 155 0.49 -0.04 2.47
N ALA A 156 -0.43 -0.01 1.50
CA ALA A 156 -0.49 1.04 0.49
C ALA A 156 -0.81 2.43 1.07
N LEU A 157 -1.52 2.49 2.20
CA LEU A 157 -1.79 3.75 2.91
C LEU A 157 -0.53 4.37 3.53
N LEU A 158 0.57 3.63 3.65
CA LEU A 158 1.83 4.14 4.19
C LEU A 158 2.64 4.97 3.17
N TYR A 159 2.29 4.92 1.88
CA TYR A 159 2.97 5.70 0.83
C TYR A 159 3.00 7.20 1.18
N PRO A 160 4.18 7.88 1.18
CA PRO A 160 5.42 7.51 0.47
C PRO A 160 6.37 6.59 1.21
N PHE A 161 6.06 6.23 2.46
CA PHE A 161 6.89 5.34 3.26
C PHE A 161 6.70 3.88 2.83
N VAL A 162 7.78 3.11 2.91
CA VAL A 162 7.79 1.69 2.55
C VAL A 162 8.03 0.90 3.82
N TRP A 163 7.09 0.03 4.18
CA TRP A 163 7.24 -0.90 5.31
C TRP A 163 8.51 -1.74 5.13
N GLN A 164 9.47 -1.63 6.05
CA GLN A 164 10.77 -2.32 5.97
C GLN A 164 10.81 -3.66 6.70
N HIS A 165 9.82 -3.93 7.55
CA HIS A 165 9.84 -5.09 8.44
C HIS A 165 9.10 -6.29 7.85
N THR A 166 8.96 -7.34 8.66
CA THR A 166 8.24 -8.57 8.30
C THR A 166 6.83 -8.26 7.81
N TYR A 167 6.50 -8.77 6.62
CA TYR A 167 5.19 -8.62 6.00
C TYR A 167 4.71 -9.94 5.44
N ILE A 168 3.70 -10.53 6.08
CA ILE A 168 3.15 -11.84 5.73
C ILE A 168 1.61 -11.72 5.68
N PRO A 169 1.03 -11.27 4.56
CA PRO A 169 -0.41 -11.01 4.46
C PRO A 169 -1.29 -12.27 4.62
N VAL A 170 -0.69 -13.45 4.48
CA VAL A 170 -1.30 -14.74 4.75
C VAL A 170 -0.24 -15.64 5.39
N LEU A 171 -0.32 -15.85 6.70
CA LEU A 171 0.60 -16.70 7.46
C LEU A 171 0.07 -18.15 7.48
N PRO A 172 0.87 -19.13 7.04
CA PRO A 172 0.55 -20.55 7.24
C PRO A 172 0.52 -20.90 8.72
N SER A 173 -0.44 -21.72 9.15
CA SER A 173 -0.57 -22.15 10.55
C SER A 173 0.67 -22.88 11.09
N ALA A 174 1.43 -23.54 10.21
CA ALA A 174 2.67 -24.22 10.56
C ALA A 174 3.82 -23.27 10.98
N MET A 175 3.67 -21.96 10.71
CA MET A 175 4.66 -20.92 11.02
C MET A 175 4.10 -19.90 12.02
N LEU A 176 3.13 -20.29 12.84
CA LEU A 176 2.45 -19.38 13.76
C LEU A 176 3.41 -18.78 14.80
N ASP A 177 4.43 -19.52 15.18
CA ASP A 177 5.50 -19.11 16.09
C ASP A 177 6.21 -17.81 15.69
N ILE A 178 6.23 -17.46 14.40
CA ILE A 178 6.84 -16.21 13.91
C ILE A 178 6.28 -14.95 14.57
N VAL A 179 5.01 -14.98 15.02
CA VAL A 179 4.38 -13.81 15.66
C VAL A 179 4.93 -13.51 17.06
N CYS A 180 5.76 -14.39 17.61
CA CYS A 180 6.48 -14.18 18.87
C CYS A 180 7.75 -13.35 18.71
N THR A 181 8.12 -12.95 17.48
CA THR A 181 9.29 -12.09 17.26
C THR A 181 9.13 -10.73 17.95
N PRO A 182 10.21 -10.17 18.54
CA PRO A 182 10.18 -8.83 19.11
C PRO A 182 10.17 -7.72 18.04
N THR A 183 10.50 -8.06 16.79
CA THR A 183 10.58 -7.08 15.69
C THR A 183 9.17 -6.69 15.20
N PRO A 184 8.99 -5.47 14.66
CA PRO A 184 7.75 -5.08 14.01
C PRO A 184 7.32 -6.07 12.92
N PHE A 185 6.00 -6.23 12.75
CA PHE A 185 5.47 -7.04 11.65
C PHE A 185 4.04 -6.64 11.30
N ILE A 186 3.65 -6.98 10.07
CA ILE A 186 2.26 -7.03 9.62
C ILE A 186 1.98 -8.46 9.19
N VAL A 187 1.04 -9.12 9.87
CA VAL A 187 0.70 -10.53 9.63
C VAL A 187 -0.80 -10.68 9.42
N GLY A 188 -1.21 -11.45 8.42
CA GLY A 188 -2.60 -11.89 8.26
C GLY A 188 -2.76 -13.35 8.66
N LEU A 189 -3.69 -13.64 9.57
CA LEU A 189 -3.91 -14.95 10.15
C LEU A 189 -5.37 -15.39 9.99
N LEU A 190 -5.61 -16.63 9.58
CA LEU A 190 -6.97 -17.17 9.53
C LEU A 190 -7.56 -17.26 10.94
N SER A 191 -8.83 -16.87 11.12
CA SER A 191 -9.52 -16.93 12.42
C SER A 191 -9.47 -18.33 13.06
N SER A 192 -9.39 -19.39 12.25
CA SER A 192 -9.23 -20.77 12.73
C SER A 192 -7.96 -21.02 13.55
N CYS A 193 -6.96 -20.13 13.44
CA CYS A 193 -5.70 -20.22 14.19
C CYS A 193 -5.73 -19.40 15.49
N LEU A 194 -6.81 -18.65 15.77
CA LEU A 194 -6.94 -17.85 16.99
C LEU A 194 -6.77 -18.65 18.29
N PRO A 195 -7.29 -19.89 18.42
CA PRO A 195 -7.07 -20.68 19.64
C PRO A 195 -5.58 -20.97 19.90
N GLN A 196 -4.82 -21.28 18.84
CA GLN A 196 -3.38 -21.50 18.95
C GLN A 196 -2.64 -20.18 19.24
N LEU A 197 -3.11 -19.06 18.66
CA LEU A 197 -2.55 -17.73 18.92
C LEU A 197 -2.64 -17.34 20.40
N THR A 198 -3.75 -17.70 21.07
CA THR A 198 -3.93 -17.40 22.50
C THR A 198 -3.01 -18.18 23.44
N GLU A 199 -2.41 -19.27 22.97
CA GLU A 199 -1.44 -20.07 23.74
C GLU A 199 -0.01 -19.52 23.64
N LEU A 200 0.25 -18.58 22.73
CA LEU A 200 1.57 -18.01 22.50
C LEU A 200 1.87 -16.81 23.43
N PRO A 201 3.14 -16.63 23.83
CA PRO A 201 3.57 -15.51 24.67
C PRO A 201 3.66 -14.22 23.84
N LEU A 202 2.51 -13.66 23.49
CA LEU A 202 2.44 -12.42 22.72
C LEU A 202 2.57 -11.22 23.65
N GLU A 203 3.49 -10.32 23.34
CA GLU A 203 3.66 -9.04 24.04
C GLU A 203 3.55 -7.87 23.05
N GLU A 204 2.81 -6.84 23.43
CA GLU A 204 2.63 -5.61 22.64
C GLU A 204 2.18 -5.82 21.18
N VAL A 205 1.29 -6.79 20.95
CA VAL A 205 0.72 -7.09 19.63
C VAL A 205 -0.71 -6.56 19.53
N LEU A 206 -0.97 -5.75 18.50
CA LEU A 206 -2.31 -5.32 18.12
C LEU A 206 -2.98 -6.44 17.30
N VAL A 207 -4.12 -6.95 17.74
CA VAL A 207 -4.86 -8.01 17.02
C VAL A 207 -6.19 -7.45 16.55
N VAL A 208 -6.36 -7.41 15.23
CA VAL A 208 -7.50 -6.80 14.52
C VAL A 208 -8.38 -7.88 13.91
N ASP A 209 -9.65 -7.89 14.26
CA ASP A 209 -10.68 -8.76 13.68
C ASP A 209 -11.37 -8.02 12.53
N LEU A 210 -11.03 -8.41 11.30
CA LEU A 210 -11.60 -7.86 10.07
C LEU A 210 -13.03 -8.34 9.82
N GLY A 211 -13.42 -9.48 10.41
CA GLY A 211 -14.77 -10.04 10.24
C GLY A 211 -15.82 -9.26 11.03
N ASN A 212 -15.45 -8.78 12.22
CA ASN A 212 -16.35 -8.05 13.13
C ASN A 212 -15.97 -6.58 13.31
N SER A 213 -14.96 -6.06 12.59
CA SER A 213 -14.45 -4.70 12.72
C SER A 213 -14.21 -4.31 14.18
N ARG A 214 -13.30 -5.02 14.87
CA ARG A 214 -12.93 -4.74 16.27
C ARG A 214 -11.49 -5.13 16.59
N PHE A 215 -10.97 -4.68 17.73
CA PHE A 215 -9.74 -5.20 18.30
C PHE A 215 -10.03 -6.40 19.20
N LEU A 216 -9.29 -7.48 19.03
CA LEU A 216 -9.23 -8.61 19.97
C LEU A 216 -8.18 -8.35 21.05
N ARG A 217 -7.15 -7.57 20.72
CA ARG A 217 -6.11 -7.08 21.63
C ARG A 217 -5.65 -5.71 21.16
N GLN A 218 -5.43 -4.80 22.10
CA GLN A 218 -4.97 -3.42 21.89
C GLN A 218 -3.92 -3.03 22.94
N LEU A 219 -3.29 -1.87 22.75
CA LEU A 219 -2.24 -1.28 23.59
C LEU A 219 -2.72 -0.02 24.34
N ASP A 220 -4.00 0.33 24.17
CA ASP A 220 -4.75 1.36 24.90
C ASP A 220 -4.32 2.82 24.67
N ASP A 221 -3.38 3.06 23.74
CA ASP A 221 -2.93 4.40 23.36
C ASP A 221 -3.22 4.76 21.89
N GLU A 222 -3.85 3.87 21.12
CA GLU A 222 -4.04 4.01 19.66
C GLU A 222 -4.85 5.26 19.28
N ASP A 223 -5.77 5.71 20.14
CA ASP A 223 -6.55 6.93 19.94
C ASP A 223 -5.73 8.21 20.00
N SER A 224 -4.52 8.15 20.58
CA SER A 224 -3.68 9.31 20.86
C SER A 224 -2.45 9.42 19.98
N ILE A 225 -2.21 8.43 19.11
CA ILE A 225 -1.02 8.37 18.25
C ILE A 225 -1.03 9.52 17.25
N LEU A 226 -2.10 9.67 16.46
CA LEU A 226 -2.14 10.64 15.38
C LEU A 226 -2.42 12.06 15.90
N PRO A 227 -1.79 13.10 15.33
CA PRO A 227 -2.15 14.48 15.66
C PRO A 227 -3.63 14.76 15.32
N SER A 228 -4.45 15.07 16.33
CA SER A 228 -5.91 15.15 16.22
C SER A 228 -6.42 16.00 15.05
N LYS A 229 -5.80 17.15 14.77
CA LYS A 229 -6.19 17.99 13.62
C LYS A 229 -5.97 17.28 12.28
N LEU A 230 -4.84 16.60 12.10
CA LEU A 230 -4.54 15.86 10.87
C LEU A 230 -5.45 14.64 10.75
N GLN A 231 -5.69 13.95 11.85
CA GLN A 231 -6.63 12.82 11.92
C GLN A 231 -8.04 13.25 11.51
N SER A 232 -8.60 14.31 12.11
CA SER A 232 -9.94 14.80 11.76
C SER A 232 -10.03 15.27 10.31
N ALA A 233 -8.98 15.90 9.77
CA ALA A 233 -8.96 16.27 8.36
C ALA A 233 -8.99 15.04 7.44
N LEU A 234 -8.19 14.02 7.75
CA LEU A 234 -8.17 12.77 7.01
C LEU A 234 -9.51 12.04 7.10
N GLU A 235 -10.08 11.96 8.30
CA GLU A 235 -11.39 11.36 8.57
C GLU A 235 -12.48 12.00 7.72
N ASN A 236 -12.61 13.32 7.73
CA ASN A 236 -13.59 14.06 6.93
C ASN A 236 -13.49 13.76 5.42
N VAL A 237 -12.28 13.64 4.88
CA VAL A 237 -12.08 13.30 3.46
C VAL A 237 -12.48 11.85 3.18
N LEU A 238 -12.11 10.94 4.07
CA LEU A 238 -12.41 9.51 3.91
C LEU A 238 -13.89 9.20 4.12
N GLU A 239 -14.62 9.92 4.97
CA GLU A 239 -16.08 9.80 5.09
C GLU A 239 -16.78 10.11 3.77
N ARG A 240 -16.30 11.13 3.05
CA ARG A 240 -16.84 11.58 1.76
C ARG A 240 -16.22 10.88 0.55
N ARG A 241 -15.43 9.83 0.75
CA ARG A 241 -14.65 9.16 -0.30
C ARG A 241 -15.45 8.74 -1.54
N ARG A 242 -16.70 8.28 -1.37
CA ARG A 242 -17.56 7.87 -2.49
C ARG A 242 -18.07 9.05 -3.31
N GLU A 243 -18.49 10.12 -2.64
CA GLU A 243 -18.91 11.37 -3.31
C GLU A 243 -17.76 11.92 -4.17
N LEU A 244 -16.58 12.02 -3.58
CA LEU A 244 -15.36 12.52 -4.24
C LEU A 244 -14.92 11.63 -5.41
N ALA A 245 -15.16 10.33 -5.33
CA ALA A 245 -14.81 9.40 -6.38
C ALA A 245 -15.79 9.51 -7.57
N ASN A 246 -17.08 9.66 -7.28
CA ASN A 246 -18.12 9.85 -8.30
C ASN A 246 -17.97 11.19 -9.04
N GLU A 247 -17.56 12.26 -8.36
CA GLU A 247 -17.27 13.56 -9.00
C GLU A 247 -16.12 13.50 -10.02
N ARG A 248 -15.21 12.51 -9.89
CA ARG A 248 -14.09 12.29 -10.82
C ARG A 248 -14.42 11.32 -11.95
N GLY A 249 -15.39 10.42 -11.74
CA GLY A 249 -15.74 9.34 -12.67
C GLY A 249 -16.78 9.76 -13.70
N GLY A 250 -16.35 10.38 -14.80
CA GLY A 250 -17.14 10.43 -16.02
C GLY A 250 -17.08 9.10 -16.78
N ASP A 251 -18.25 8.49 -17.06
CA ASP A 251 -18.55 7.50 -18.11
C ASP A 251 -17.78 6.15 -18.19
N THR A 252 -17.11 5.66 -17.14
CA THR A 252 -16.59 4.26 -17.15
C THR A 252 -17.08 3.42 -15.95
N PRO A 253 -17.92 2.39 -16.17
CA PRO A 253 -18.42 1.53 -15.11
C PRO A 253 -17.39 0.42 -14.83
N SER A 254 -16.44 0.69 -13.93
CA SER A 254 -15.77 -0.37 -13.18
C SER A 254 -15.74 -0.01 -11.70
N ASP A 255 -16.61 -0.65 -10.92
CA ASP A 255 -16.86 -0.39 -9.49
C ASP A 255 -15.61 -0.44 -8.61
N SER A 256 -14.57 -1.22 -8.98
CA SER A 256 -13.41 -1.47 -8.12
C SER A 256 -12.31 -0.40 -8.18
N GLY A 257 -12.35 0.53 -9.14
CA GLY A 257 -11.27 1.50 -9.39
C GLY A 257 -11.48 2.90 -8.80
N GLN A 258 -12.67 3.21 -8.30
CA GLN A 258 -13.09 4.58 -7.97
C GLN A 258 -12.36 5.13 -6.73
N LEU A 259 -12.21 4.31 -5.69
CA LEU A 259 -11.51 4.71 -4.46
C LEU A 259 -9.99 4.82 -4.64
N SER A 260 -9.42 4.13 -5.62
CA SER A 260 -7.98 4.06 -5.88
C SER A 260 -7.35 5.41 -6.25
N ALA A 261 -8.16 6.40 -6.64
CA ALA A 261 -7.70 7.77 -6.87
C ALA A 261 -7.87 8.69 -5.65
N VAL A 262 -8.91 8.47 -4.82
CA VAL A 262 -9.27 9.38 -3.71
C VAL A 262 -8.54 9.01 -2.44
N VAL A 263 -8.51 7.72 -2.10
CA VAL A 263 -7.96 7.24 -0.83
C VAL A 263 -6.44 7.48 -0.78
N PRO A 264 -5.62 7.06 -1.76
CA PRO A 264 -4.18 7.36 -1.74
C PRO A 264 -3.87 8.85 -1.73
N GLU A 265 -4.64 9.66 -2.46
CA GLU A 265 -4.49 11.12 -2.47
C GLU A 265 -4.72 11.73 -1.08
N ALA A 266 -5.72 11.24 -0.33
CA ALA A 266 -5.99 11.70 1.03
C ALA A 266 -4.81 11.41 1.99
N PHE A 267 -4.25 10.20 1.92
CA PHE A 267 -3.09 9.82 2.74
C PHE A 267 -1.80 10.53 2.30
N VAL A 268 -1.60 10.74 0.99
CA VAL A 268 -0.49 11.56 0.50
C VAL A 268 -0.55 12.98 1.07
N ARG A 269 -1.74 13.60 1.08
CA ARG A 269 -1.90 14.94 1.68
C ARG A 269 -1.65 14.96 3.17
N PHE A 270 -2.06 13.92 3.89
CA PHE A 270 -1.71 13.75 5.30
C PHE A 270 -0.18 13.75 5.48
N PHE A 271 0.56 13.01 4.66
CA PHE A 271 2.01 12.98 4.75
C PHE A 271 2.69 14.26 4.27
N VAL A 272 2.15 14.96 3.26
CA VAL A 272 2.69 16.25 2.81
C VAL A 272 2.59 17.29 3.92
N GLU A 273 1.49 17.31 4.68
CA GLU A 273 1.37 18.21 5.83
C GLU A 273 2.31 17.82 6.97
N LEU A 274 2.58 16.52 7.14
CA LEU A 274 3.43 16.00 8.20
C LEU A 274 4.93 16.20 7.92
N VAL A 275 5.37 15.91 6.69
CA VAL A 275 6.79 15.84 6.31
C VAL A 275 7.13 16.57 5.01
N GLY A 276 6.19 17.22 4.32
CA GLY A 276 6.43 17.79 2.98
C GLY A 276 7.43 18.93 2.93
N HIS A 277 7.76 19.56 4.07
CA HIS A 277 8.83 20.56 4.16
C HIS A 277 10.24 19.94 4.26
N TYR A 278 10.40 18.61 4.24
CA TYR A 278 11.70 17.94 4.31
C TYR A 278 12.76 18.46 3.33
N PRO A 279 12.46 18.90 2.08
CA PRO A 279 13.49 19.32 1.14
C PRO A 279 14.27 20.55 1.62
N LEU A 280 13.65 21.37 2.48
CA LEU A 280 14.28 22.55 3.09
C LEU A 280 15.35 22.19 4.13
N PHE A 281 15.38 20.93 4.58
CA PHE A 281 16.26 20.43 5.64
C PHE A 281 17.27 19.40 5.14
N ILE A 282 17.31 19.11 3.84
CA ILE A 282 18.40 18.34 3.22
C ILE A 282 19.44 19.33 2.69
N VAL A 283 20.57 19.42 3.38
CA VAL A 283 21.67 20.33 3.03
C VAL A 283 22.83 19.53 2.46
N GLY A 284 23.31 19.94 1.29
CA GLY A 284 24.57 19.43 0.73
C GLY A 284 25.73 20.32 1.16
N GLU A 285 26.91 19.74 1.31
CA GLU A 285 28.14 20.54 1.39
C GLU A 285 28.24 21.41 0.13
N ARG A 286 28.45 22.71 0.32
CA ARG A 286 28.75 23.61 -0.81
C ARG A 286 30.10 23.18 -1.35
N GLU A 287 30.18 22.89 -2.65
CA GLU A 287 31.46 22.88 -3.35
C GLU A 287 32.07 24.27 -3.18
N ASP A 288 32.98 24.40 -2.21
CA ASP A 288 33.84 25.57 -2.10
C ASP A 288 34.57 25.69 -3.43
N GLY A 289 34.35 26.83 -4.10
CA GLY A 289 34.68 27.01 -5.51
C GLY A 289 36.17 26.96 -5.77
N TYR A 290 36.73 25.77 -5.95
CA TYR A 290 37.93 25.50 -6.74
C TYR A 290 37.97 23.99 -7.07
N SER A 291 37.74 23.69 -8.35
CA SER A 291 38.12 22.45 -9.05
C SER A 291 37.45 21.12 -8.64
N SER A 292 36.63 20.55 -9.52
CA SER A 292 37.06 19.54 -10.49
C SER A 292 35.87 18.80 -11.11
N SER A 293 36.01 18.46 -12.39
CA SER A 293 35.05 17.77 -13.25
C SER A 293 34.86 16.29 -12.89
N SER A 294 34.44 15.99 -11.66
CA SER A 294 34.02 14.66 -11.23
C SER A 294 32.58 14.71 -10.73
N SER A 295 31.69 14.07 -11.48
CA SER A 295 30.24 14.14 -11.37
C SER A 295 29.71 13.25 -10.24
N SER A 296 30.06 13.55 -8.99
CA SER A 296 29.42 12.94 -7.82
C SER A 296 28.89 14.04 -6.91
N PRO A 297 27.55 14.19 -6.75
CA PRO A 297 27.02 15.17 -5.81
C PRO A 297 27.58 14.87 -4.42
N GLY A 298 28.11 15.91 -3.74
CA GLY A 298 28.64 15.79 -2.39
C GLY A 298 27.63 15.23 -1.39
N PRO A 299 28.10 14.67 -0.26
CA PRO A 299 27.22 14.06 0.74
C PRO A 299 26.20 15.08 1.24
N CYS A 300 24.93 14.71 1.20
CA CYS A 300 23.83 15.48 1.76
C CYS A 300 23.50 14.97 3.16
N SER A 301 23.12 15.87 4.05
CA SER A 301 22.69 15.55 5.41
C SER A 301 21.33 16.15 5.74
N PHE A 302 20.49 15.37 6.39
CA PHE A 302 19.19 15.79 6.88
C PHE A 302 19.27 16.42 8.27
N GLN A 303 18.84 17.68 8.36
CA GLN A 303 18.80 18.46 9.59
C GLN A 303 17.57 18.09 10.45
N ARG A 304 17.67 16.92 11.11
CA ARG A 304 16.60 16.32 11.93
C ARG A 304 15.92 17.30 12.90
N GLU A 305 16.71 17.99 13.71
CA GLU A 305 16.22 18.93 14.73
C GLU A 305 15.58 20.18 14.13
N GLY A 306 16.17 20.71 13.06
CA GLY A 306 15.61 21.85 12.33
C GLY A 306 14.25 21.51 11.73
N PHE A 307 14.16 20.34 11.08
CA PHE A 307 12.94 19.84 10.45
C PHE A 307 11.78 19.71 11.45
N ARG A 308 12.05 19.13 12.63
CA ARG A 308 11.05 19.01 13.70
C ARG A 308 10.64 20.39 14.23
N LYS A 309 11.61 21.25 14.54
CA LYS A 309 11.35 22.57 15.16
C LYS A 309 10.62 23.53 14.23
N ALA A 310 10.74 23.35 12.91
CA ALA A 310 10.02 24.14 11.92
C ALA A 310 8.50 23.95 11.95
N ILE A 311 8.00 22.84 12.52
CA ILE A 311 6.57 22.58 12.67
C ILE A 311 5.99 23.43 13.83
N PRO A 312 5.00 24.31 13.56
CA PRO A 312 4.42 25.14 14.62
C PRO A 312 3.63 24.32 15.66
N SER A 313 2.91 23.28 15.20
CA SER A 313 2.03 22.47 16.04
C SER A 313 2.80 21.58 17.03
N LYS A 314 2.58 21.80 18.33
CA LYS A 314 3.20 20.98 19.40
C LYS A 314 2.80 19.50 19.30
N ALA A 315 1.54 19.21 18.94
CA ALA A 315 1.06 17.83 18.80
C ALA A 315 1.77 17.10 17.65
N VAL A 316 1.96 17.78 16.51
CA VAL A 316 2.69 17.21 15.36
C VAL A 316 4.17 17.03 15.70
N ARG A 317 4.79 17.98 16.40
CA ARG A 317 6.18 17.82 16.88
C ARG A 317 6.37 16.60 17.79
N ARG A 318 5.45 16.37 18.73
CA ARG A 318 5.47 15.19 19.61
C ARG A 318 5.29 13.89 18.84
N PHE A 319 4.43 13.87 17.83
CA PHE A 319 4.30 12.70 16.96
C PHE A 319 5.59 12.46 16.16
N LEU A 320 6.16 13.52 15.55
CA LEU A 320 7.40 13.44 14.79
C LEU A 320 8.59 12.96 15.64
N GLU A 321 8.65 13.31 16.92
CA GLU A 321 9.66 12.78 17.86
C GLU A 321 9.75 11.26 17.85
N VAL A 322 8.61 10.57 17.77
CA VAL A 322 8.58 9.10 17.75
C VAL A 322 8.64 8.59 16.31
N PHE A 323 7.85 9.16 15.41
CA PHE A 323 7.78 8.71 14.02
C PHE A 323 9.13 8.77 13.30
N MET A 324 9.94 9.80 13.59
CA MET A 324 11.23 9.95 12.94
C MET A 324 12.28 8.93 13.44
N GLU A 325 12.02 8.19 14.51
CA GLU A 325 12.88 7.07 14.98
C GLU A 325 12.61 5.76 14.24
N THR A 326 11.59 5.72 13.38
CA THR A 326 11.19 4.52 12.65
C THR A 326 12.12 4.22 11.46
N GLN A 327 12.25 2.94 11.11
CA GLN A 327 13.00 2.53 9.92
C GLN A 327 12.38 3.04 8.62
N MET A 328 11.05 3.12 8.56
CA MET A 328 10.32 3.75 7.47
C MET A 328 10.77 5.18 7.23
N PHE A 329 10.86 6.01 8.27
CA PHE A 329 11.31 7.39 8.13
C PHE A 329 12.79 7.48 7.77
N GLY A 330 13.65 6.67 8.42
CA GLY A 330 15.07 6.61 8.10
C GLY A 330 15.32 6.27 6.63
N TRP A 331 14.67 5.23 6.11
CA TRP A 331 14.75 4.84 4.71
C TRP A 331 14.25 5.94 3.76
N PHE A 332 13.11 6.56 4.10
CA PHE A 332 12.55 7.67 3.33
C PHE A 332 13.56 8.81 3.16
N ILE A 333 14.24 9.23 4.23
CA ILE A 333 15.25 10.30 4.18
C ILE A 333 16.49 9.85 3.42
N GLN A 334 17.02 8.65 3.71
CA GLN A 334 18.21 8.12 3.05
C GLN A 334 18.06 8.07 1.53
N GLU A 335 16.90 7.61 1.04
CA GLU A 335 16.59 7.59 -0.39
C GLU A 335 16.65 9.00 -1.01
N ARG A 336 16.17 10.01 -0.28
CA ARG A 336 16.09 11.41 -0.70
C ARG A 336 17.41 12.15 -0.61
N GLU A 337 18.29 11.76 0.32
CA GLU A 337 19.67 12.23 0.38
C GLU A 337 20.47 11.73 -0.82
N LEU A 338 20.27 10.46 -1.23
CA LEU A 338 20.96 9.84 -2.37
C LEU A 338 20.41 10.32 -3.73
N HIS A 339 19.09 10.49 -3.88
CA HIS A 339 18.43 10.64 -5.19
C HIS A 339 17.68 11.97 -5.39
N ARG A 340 18.24 13.09 -4.93
CA ARG A 340 17.61 14.43 -4.86
C ARG A 340 16.87 14.91 -6.12
N ARG A 341 17.26 14.47 -7.32
CA ARG A 341 16.69 14.92 -8.62
C ARG A 341 15.97 13.82 -9.43
N ALA A 342 16.01 12.57 -8.97
CA ALA A 342 15.50 11.42 -9.73
C ALA A 342 14.14 10.91 -9.24
N LEU A 343 13.72 11.30 -8.03
CA LEU A 343 12.46 10.85 -7.46
C LEU A 343 11.28 11.46 -8.20
N LYS A 344 10.41 10.59 -8.71
CA LYS A 344 9.16 10.93 -9.38
C LYS A 344 8.04 10.13 -8.71
N GLY A 345 6.99 10.82 -8.30
CA GLY A 345 5.88 10.18 -7.61
C GLY A 345 4.80 11.18 -7.26
N LEU A 346 3.62 10.66 -6.91
CA LEU A 346 2.49 11.50 -6.50
C LEU A 346 2.85 12.35 -5.28
N PHE A 347 3.58 11.80 -4.31
CA PHE A 347 3.98 12.53 -3.11
C PHE A 347 4.89 13.71 -3.46
N GLU A 348 5.91 13.52 -4.30
CA GLU A 348 6.88 14.53 -4.72
C GLU A 348 6.20 15.66 -5.50
N VAL A 349 5.23 15.34 -6.36
CA VAL A 349 4.40 16.35 -7.03
C VAL A 349 3.65 17.20 -6.00
N ARG A 350 3.03 16.57 -5.00
CA ARG A 350 2.30 17.29 -3.94
C ARG A 350 3.21 18.07 -3.00
N VAL A 351 4.43 17.60 -2.76
CA VAL A 351 5.45 18.34 -2.01
C VAL A 351 5.83 19.62 -2.75
N GLN A 352 6.04 19.56 -4.06
CA GLN A 352 6.34 20.77 -4.85
C GLN A 352 5.19 21.79 -4.77
N GLU A 353 3.95 21.34 -4.99
CA GLU A 353 2.75 22.19 -4.85
C GLU A 353 2.63 22.82 -3.44
N TYR A 354 3.05 22.08 -2.42
CA TYR A 354 3.07 22.55 -1.04
C TYR A 354 4.13 23.64 -0.83
N LEU A 355 5.36 23.43 -1.29
CA LEU A 355 6.46 24.39 -1.19
C LEU A 355 6.17 25.69 -1.96
N ASP A 356 5.64 25.58 -3.18
CA ASP A 356 5.24 26.76 -3.98
C ASP A 356 4.20 27.60 -3.22
N SER A 357 3.27 26.92 -2.55
CA SER A 357 2.25 27.59 -1.72
C SER A 357 2.80 28.22 -0.44
N ILE A 358 3.98 27.81 0.05
CA ILE A 358 4.68 28.49 1.15
C ILE A 358 5.29 29.79 0.62
N HIS A 359 6.02 29.72 -0.50
CA HIS A 359 6.72 30.86 -1.09
C HIS A 359 5.76 31.98 -1.52
N GLU A 360 4.62 31.64 -2.13
CA GLU A 360 3.59 32.64 -2.48
C GLU A 360 2.96 33.34 -1.25
N ASN A 361 3.04 32.72 -0.06
CA ASN A 361 2.37 33.23 1.14
C ASN A 361 3.31 33.90 2.16
N GLU A 362 4.61 33.94 1.91
CA GLU A 362 5.49 34.91 2.58
C GLU A 362 5.04 36.36 2.30
N HIS A 363 4.35 36.60 1.18
CA HIS A 363 3.75 37.90 0.86
C HIS A 363 2.39 38.16 1.53
N ARG A 364 1.72 37.16 2.14
CA ARG A 364 0.44 37.32 2.87
C ARG A 364 0.30 36.29 4.00
N ARG A 365 0.88 36.57 5.16
CA ARG A 365 0.60 35.81 6.41
C ARG A 365 -0.83 36.09 6.87
N VAL A 366 -1.66 35.05 7.01
CA VAL A 366 -2.62 34.77 8.11
C VAL A 366 -3.55 33.60 7.72
N ASN A 367 -3.55 32.56 8.57
CA ASN A 367 -4.50 31.43 8.70
C ASN A 367 -4.69 30.47 7.51
N ARG A 368 -4.06 29.29 7.56
CA ARG A 368 -4.46 28.14 6.72
C ARG A 368 -4.35 26.78 7.41
N PHE A 369 -5.52 26.26 7.76
CA PHE A 369 -5.83 24.83 7.88
C PHE A 369 -7.18 24.57 7.16
N LEU A 370 -8.16 25.44 7.38
CA LEU A 370 -9.52 25.30 6.81
C LEU A 370 -9.65 25.71 5.33
N LYS A 371 -8.82 26.63 4.83
CA LYS A 371 -8.91 27.10 3.44
C LYS A 371 -8.28 26.12 2.43
N GLY A 372 -7.30 25.32 2.82
CA GLY A 372 -6.61 24.39 1.90
C GLY A 372 -7.47 23.20 1.51
N LEU A 373 -8.11 22.55 2.49
CA LEU A 373 -8.94 21.37 2.28
C LEU A 373 -10.26 21.70 1.57
N GLY A 374 -10.91 22.83 1.91
CA GLY A 374 -12.17 23.25 1.29
C GLY A 374 -12.05 23.93 -0.08
N ASN A 375 -11.00 24.74 -0.31
CA ASN A 375 -10.87 25.49 -1.58
C ASN A 375 -10.03 24.77 -2.64
N LYS A 376 -9.09 23.86 -2.30
CA LYS A 376 -8.34 23.13 -3.34
C LYS A 376 -9.14 21.97 -3.96
N MET A 377 -10.32 21.63 -3.43
CA MET A 377 -11.31 20.84 -4.19
C MET A 377 -11.92 21.62 -5.37
N LYS A 378 -11.85 22.96 -5.39
CA LYS A 378 -12.33 23.77 -6.53
C LYS A 378 -11.34 23.85 -7.70
N PHE A 379 -10.10 23.36 -7.53
CA PHE A 379 -9.13 23.25 -8.63
C PHE A 379 -9.17 21.88 -9.34
N LEU A 380 -10.06 20.98 -8.91
CA LEU A 380 -10.36 19.74 -9.64
C LEU A 380 -11.53 19.90 -10.63
N SER A 381 -12.02 21.13 -10.84
CA SER A 381 -13.14 21.45 -11.75
C SER A 381 -12.78 22.34 -12.94
N LYS A 382 -11.50 22.49 -13.30
CA LYS A 382 -11.13 23.21 -14.52
C LYS A 382 -10.42 22.28 -15.50
N LYS A 383 -11.08 22.16 -16.65
CA LYS A 383 -10.76 21.42 -17.88
C LYS A 383 -9.28 21.37 -18.24
#